data_AF-A0A7Y2L028-F1
#
_entry.id   AF-A0A7Y2L028-F1
#
_cell.length_a   1.000
_cell.length_b   1.000
_cell.length_c   1.000
_cell.angle_alpha   90.00
_cell.angle_beta   90.00
_cell.angle_gamma   90.00
#
_symmetry.space_group_name_H-M   'P 1'
#
loop_
_entity.id
_entity.type
_entity.pdbx_description
1 polymer ?
#
loop_
_entity_poly.entity_id
_entity_poly.type
_entity_poly.pdbx_seq_one_letter_code
_entity_poly.pdbx_strand_id
1 'polypeptide(L)'
;MIKSLRPLLLASLFLPLAFGANAAPVNTTLSPKVQQALKTNKLQNDALSLVMIPLDGPGTPTVFNADVSMNPASTMKLVTTYAALEMLGPTHQWKTEFYTDGTLSNGILQGNLYLKGGGDPKLNMEKLWLLMRDLRANGVQQITGDLVLDRSFFEQPQLPVFDDDGNDKNKPFLVKPDSLMVNLKALRFVARNDAGKVLISVEPPIASIRIDNQVKAVNTKQCTGDVRYNPVTQADGSVL
;
A
#
# COMPACT_ATOMS: atom_id res chain seq x y z
N MET A 1 13.73 -9.10 86.75
CA MET A 1 13.47 -10.25 85.85
C MET A 1 12.25 -9.90 85.01
N ILE A 2 12.20 -9.74 83.69
CA ILE A 2 13.09 -9.97 82.54
C ILE A 2 12.75 -8.85 81.54
N LYS A 3 13.70 -7.94 81.25
CA LYS A 3 13.67 -7.01 80.13
C LYS A 3 14.52 -7.63 79.00
N SER A 4 13.94 -8.44 78.12
CA SER A 4 14.73 -9.07 77.02
C SER A 4 13.90 -9.68 75.88
N LEU A 5 12.83 -9.03 75.41
CA LEU A 5 12.06 -9.56 74.26
C LEU A 5 11.68 -8.50 73.22
N ARG A 6 12.47 -7.43 73.09
CA ARG A 6 12.24 -6.36 72.11
C ARG A 6 13.22 -6.24 70.92
N PRO A 7 14.37 -6.93 70.81
CA PRO A 7 15.21 -6.77 69.61
C PRO A 7 14.92 -7.79 68.50
N LEU A 8 14.11 -8.83 68.73
CA LEU A 8 13.90 -9.91 67.76
C LEU A 8 12.80 -9.66 66.71
N LEU A 9 11.95 -8.64 66.89
CA LEU A 9 10.86 -8.33 65.95
C LEU A 9 11.21 -7.25 64.91
N LEU A 10 12.38 -6.60 64.99
CA LEU A 10 12.82 -5.60 64.01
C LEU A 10 13.89 -6.12 63.03
N ALA A 11 14.41 -7.32 63.21
CA ALA A 11 15.43 -7.89 62.31
C ALA A 11 14.84 -8.62 61.08
N SER A 12 13.52 -8.81 61.01
CA SER A 12 12.86 -9.53 59.91
C SER A 12 12.33 -8.64 58.77
N LEU A 13 12.48 -7.31 58.85
CA LEU A 13 11.89 -6.39 57.86
C LEU A 13 12.85 -5.90 56.76
N PHE A 14 14.09 -6.41 56.70
CA PHE A 14 15.08 -6.06 55.67
C PHE A 14 15.71 -7.30 55.02
N LEU A 15 14.92 -8.33 54.73
CA LEU A 15 15.34 -9.29 53.71
C LEU A 15 15.00 -8.67 52.35
N PRO A 16 15.97 -8.22 51.54
CA PRO A 16 15.70 -7.93 50.15
C PRO A 16 15.28 -9.26 49.52
N LEU A 17 13.98 -9.41 49.23
CA LEU A 17 13.50 -10.39 48.27
C LEU A 17 14.08 -9.98 46.91
N ALA A 18 15.36 -10.32 46.70
CA ALA A 18 15.96 -10.36 45.39
C ALA A 18 15.30 -11.53 44.66
N PHE A 19 14.09 -11.30 44.15
CA PHE A 19 13.59 -12.11 43.05
C PHE A 19 14.57 -11.92 41.91
N GLY A 20 15.49 -12.87 41.75
CA GLY A 20 16.27 -12.99 40.54
C GLY A 20 15.29 -13.16 39.40
N ALA A 21 15.08 -12.10 38.62
CA ALA A 21 14.38 -12.19 37.36
C ALA A 21 15.27 -13.03 36.43
N ASN A 22 15.08 -14.36 36.46
CA ASN A 22 15.66 -15.23 35.46
C ASN A 22 14.92 -14.92 34.15
N ALA A 23 15.56 -14.11 33.30
CA ALA A 23 15.11 -13.94 31.93
C ALA A 23 14.99 -15.32 31.28
N ALA A 24 13.91 -15.55 30.54
CA ALA A 24 13.74 -16.78 29.78
C ALA A 24 14.97 -16.98 28.88
N PRO A 25 15.43 -18.23 28.69
CA PRO A 25 16.57 -18.49 27.82
C PRO A 25 16.24 -18.00 26.40
N VAL A 26 17.21 -17.33 25.76
CA VAL A 26 17.15 -16.88 24.37
C VAL A 26 18.40 -17.35 23.66
N ASN A 27 18.24 -17.94 22.48
CA ASN A 27 19.35 -18.29 21.62
C ASN A 27 19.77 -17.06 20.83
N THR A 28 21.01 -16.61 20.99
CA THR A 28 21.55 -15.44 20.27
C THR A 28 22.44 -15.82 19.09
N THR A 29 22.56 -17.12 18.80
CA THR A 29 23.41 -17.64 17.73
C THR A 29 22.58 -18.26 16.62
N LEU A 30 23.02 -18.07 15.38
CA LEU A 30 22.41 -18.70 14.22
C LEU A 30 22.80 -20.19 14.17
N SER A 31 21.95 -21.02 13.58
CA SER A 31 22.29 -22.42 13.34
C SER A 31 23.52 -22.53 12.41
N PRO A 32 24.36 -23.60 12.54
CA PRO A 32 25.54 -23.77 11.70
C PRO A 32 25.24 -23.72 10.19
N LYS A 33 24.07 -24.22 9.77
CA LYS A 33 23.63 -24.17 8.36
C LYS A 33 23.41 -22.74 7.88
N VAL A 34 22.79 -21.89 8.69
CA VAL A 34 22.56 -20.47 8.34
C VAL A 34 23.89 -19.72 8.32
N GLN A 35 24.76 -19.93 9.31
CA GLN A 35 26.10 -19.31 9.32
C GLN A 35 26.91 -19.70 8.08
N GLN A 36 26.86 -20.98 7.68
CA GLN A 36 27.52 -21.46 6.48
C GLN A 36 26.94 -20.81 5.22
N ALA A 37 25.61 -20.69 5.13
CA ALA A 37 24.94 -20.05 4.00
C ALA A 37 25.34 -18.57 3.86
N LEU A 38 25.40 -17.82 4.97
CA LEU A 38 25.86 -16.43 4.98
C LEU A 38 27.30 -16.32 4.45
N LYS A 39 28.21 -17.18 4.95
CA LYS A 39 29.61 -17.23 4.49
C LYS A 39 29.72 -17.58 3.00
N THR A 40 29.02 -18.61 2.55
CA THR A 40 29.03 -19.05 1.14
C THR A 40 28.54 -17.93 0.20
N ASN A 41 27.56 -17.13 0.62
CA ASN A 41 27.04 -16.01 -0.16
C ASN A 41 27.81 -14.69 0.08
N LYS A 42 28.93 -14.72 0.83
CA LYS A 42 29.76 -13.55 1.15
C LYS A 42 28.97 -12.42 1.83
N LEU A 43 27.96 -12.79 2.62
CA LEU A 43 27.16 -11.85 3.41
C LEU A 43 27.86 -11.56 4.73
N GLN A 44 27.87 -10.29 5.13
CA GLN A 44 28.42 -9.86 6.41
C GLN A 44 27.52 -10.30 7.57
N ASN A 45 28.05 -10.31 8.80
CA ASN A 45 27.32 -10.80 9.97
C ASN A 45 26.13 -9.91 10.35
N ASP A 46 26.11 -8.66 9.90
CA ASP A 46 25.02 -7.69 10.04
C ASP A 46 24.04 -7.70 8.86
N ALA A 47 24.27 -8.51 7.82
CA ALA A 47 23.38 -8.59 6.66
C ALA A 47 22.06 -9.34 6.94
N LEU A 48 21.90 -9.89 8.15
CA LEU A 48 20.71 -10.62 8.57
C LEU A 48 20.29 -10.20 9.98
N SER A 49 19.02 -9.86 10.12
CA SER A 49 18.31 -9.78 11.40
C SER A 49 17.23 -10.86 11.43
N LEU A 50 17.12 -11.59 12.54
CA LEU A 50 16.22 -12.72 12.69
C LEU A 50 15.61 -12.72 14.10
N VAL A 51 14.29 -12.82 14.16
CA VAL A 51 13.56 -13.15 15.37
C VAL A 51 12.68 -14.35 15.06
N MET A 52 12.91 -15.46 15.76
CA MET A 52 12.12 -16.69 15.67
C MET A 52 11.55 -16.98 17.05
N ILE A 53 10.21 -17.00 17.12
CA ILE A 53 9.47 -17.21 18.35
C ILE A 53 8.62 -18.48 18.16
N PRO A 54 8.57 -19.40 19.14
CA PRO A 54 7.66 -20.53 19.12
C PRO A 54 6.20 -20.05 18.98
N LEU A 55 5.45 -20.62 18.03
CA LEU A 55 4.06 -20.24 17.80
C LEU A 55 3.13 -20.80 18.88
N ASP A 56 3.33 -22.08 19.24
CA ASP A 56 2.56 -22.80 20.25
C ASP A 56 3.50 -23.56 21.20
N GLY A 57 3.26 -23.47 22.52
CA GLY A 57 3.93 -24.28 23.53
C GLY A 57 5.33 -23.81 23.97
N PRO A 58 6.05 -24.63 24.75
CA PRO A 58 7.37 -24.29 25.27
C PRO A 58 8.44 -24.36 24.17
N GLY A 59 9.27 -23.32 24.07
CA GLY A 59 10.43 -23.30 23.20
C GLY A 59 11.32 -22.09 23.50
N THR A 60 12.58 -22.16 23.09
CA THR A 60 13.56 -21.08 23.30
C THR A 60 13.55 -20.17 22.06
N PRO A 61 13.17 -18.89 22.17
CA PRO A 61 13.26 -17.95 21.06
C PRO A 61 14.69 -17.84 20.54
N THR A 62 14.83 -17.60 19.24
CA THR A 62 16.12 -17.27 18.63
C THR A 62 16.09 -15.82 18.15
N VAL A 63 17.05 -15.03 18.60
CA VAL A 63 17.15 -13.59 18.33
C VAL A 63 18.56 -13.29 17.84
N PHE A 64 18.70 -12.77 16.63
CA PHE A 64 19.98 -12.43 16.03
C PHE A 64 19.88 -11.05 15.37
N ASN A 65 20.70 -10.09 15.79
CA ASN A 65 20.69 -8.71 15.31
C ASN A 65 19.29 -8.04 15.29
N ALA A 66 18.41 -8.38 16.22
CA ALA A 66 17.02 -7.94 16.16
C ALA A 66 16.85 -6.41 16.24
N ASP A 67 17.75 -5.73 16.93
CA ASP A 67 17.73 -4.26 17.09
C ASP A 67 18.49 -3.53 15.96
N VAL A 68 19.00 -4.25 14.96
CA VAL A 68 19.64 -3.65 13.79
C VAL A 68 18.56 -3.28 12.77
N SER A 69 18.51 -1.99 12.41
CA SER A 69 17.59 -1.49 11.40
C SER A 69 17.86 -2.11 10.02
N MET A 70 16.82 -2.68 9.42
CA MET A 70 16.84 -3.27 8.08
C MET A 70 15.81 -2.59 7.17
N ASN A 71 16.01 -2.64 5.85
CA ASN A 71 14.95 -2.27 4.91
C ASN A 71 13.86 -3.37 4.94
N PRO A 72 12.63 -3.09 5.42
CA PRO A 72 11.58 -4.09 5.49
C PRO A 72 11.01 -4.43 4.10
N ALA A 73 11.23 -3.59 3.09
CA ALA A 73 10.54 -3.66 1.81
C ALA A 73 9.03 -3.87 2.00
N SER A 74 8.43 -4.81 1.26
CA SER A 74 7.01 -5.09 1.36
C SER A 74 6.56 -5.72 2.68
N THR A 75 7.47 -6.15 3.58
CA THR A 75 7.06 -6.61 4.92
C THR A 75 6.49 -5.47 5.77
N MET A 76 6.77 -4.20 5.42
CA MET A 76 6.15 -3.02 6.03
C MET A 76 4.61 -3.06 5.95
N LYS A 77 4.04 -3.77 4.96
CA LYS A 77 2.59 -3.97 4.84
C LYS A 77 1.98 -4.63 6.06
N LEU A 78 2.72 -5.43 6.83
CA LEU A 78 2.24 -6.03 8.07
C LEU A 78 1.93 -4.96 9.12
N VAL A 79 2.86 -4.02 9.32
CA VAL A 79 2.69 -2.89 10.25
C VAL A 79 1.54 -2.00 9.83
N THR A 80 1.47 -1.65 8.53
CA THR A 80 0.39 -0.82 8.00
C THR A 80 -0.98 -1.51 8.09
N THR A 81 -1.04 -2.83 7.86
CA THR A 81 -2.27 -3.61 7.98
C THR A 81 -2.75 -3.67 9.43
N TYR A 82 -1.84 -3.92 10.38
CA TYR A 82 -2.14 -3.91 11.79
C TYR A 82 -2.72 -2.55 12.22
N ALA A 83 -2.04 -1.44 11.88
CA ALA A 83 -2.54 -0.11 12.19
C ALA A 83 -3.90 0.18 11.56
N ALA A 84 -4.11 -0.21 10.30
CA ALA A 84 -5.39 -0.03 9.62
C ALA A 84 -6.52 -0.83 10.30
N LEU A 85 -6.27 -2.07 10.70
CA LEU A 85 -7.27 -2.89 11.41
C LEU A 85 -7.62 -2.32 12.78
N GLU A 86 -6.63 -1.84 13.54
CA GLU A 86 -6.85 -1.20 14.85
C GLU A 86 -7.62 0.12 14.73
N MET A 87 -7.29 0.94 13.74
CA MET A 87 -7.87 2.28 13.60
C MET A 87 -9.23 2.29 12.89
N LEU A 88 -9.38 1.48 11.84
CA LEU A 88 -10.58 1.49 10.99
C LEU A 88 -11.55 0.36 11.34
N GLY A 89 -11.04 -0.72 11.93
CA GLY A 89 -11.78 -1.96 12.14
C GLY A 89 -11.84 -2.84 10.89
N PRO A 90 -12.09 -4.15 11.06
CA PRO A 90 -12.14 -5.12 9.95
C PRO A 90 -13.37 -4.95 9.05
N THR A 91 -14.39 -4.21 9.51
CA THR A 91 -15.65 -3.98 8.77
C THR A 91 -15.72 -2.58 8.14
N HIS A 92 -14.61 -1.85 8.09
CA HIS A 92 -14.57 -0.52 7.49
C HIS A 92 -15.03 -0.55 6.04
N GLN A 93 -15.85 0.42 5.66
CA GLN A 93 -16.26 0.63 4.28
C GLN A 93 -15.93 2.05 3.86
N TRP A 94 -15.18 2.15 2.76
CA TRP A 94 -14.89 3.41 2.11
C TRP A 94 -16.16 4.00 1.50
N LYS A 95 -16.27 5.33 1.52
CA LYS A 95 -17.41 6.05 0.94
C LYS A 95 -16.95 6.89 -0.24
N THR A 96 -17.71 6.84 -1.33
CA THR A 96 -17.54 7.73 -2.48
C THR A 96 -18.92 8.26 -2.79
N GLU A 97 -19.07 9.58 -2.79
CA GLU A 97 -20.38 10.21 -2.69
C GLU A 97 -20.55 11.31 -3.73
N PHE A 98 -21.80 11.52 -4.14
CA PHE A 98 -22.19 12.67 -4.93
C PHE A 98 -22.77 13.76 -4.05
N TYR A 99 -22.32 14.99 -4.26
CA TYR A 99 -22.90 16.19 -3.66
C TYR A 99 -23.32 17.16 -4.75
N THR A 100 -24.22 18.09 -4.42
CA THR A 100 -24.58 19.19 -5.31
C THR A 100 -24.86 20.45 -4.49
N ASP A 101 -24.59 21.61 -5.07
CA ASP A 101 -24.98 22.93 -4.58
C ASP A 101 -26.29 23.43 -5.24
N GLY A 102 -26.87 22.59 -6.11
CA GLY A 102 -28.04 22.90 -6.92
C GLY A 102 -29.31 22.18 -6.49
N THR A 103 -30.32 22.27 -7.36
CA THR A 103 -31.60 21.55 -7.19
C THR A 103 -31.87 20.61 -8.35
N LEU A 104 -32.45 19.45 -8.07
CA LEU A 104 -32.87 18.49 -9.09
C LEU A 104 -34.36 18.66 -9.35
N SER A 105 -34.72 19.02 -10.59
CA SER A 105 -36.12 19.15 -11.02
C SER A 105 -36.30 18.61 -12.43
N ASN A 106 -37.31 17.75 -12.61
CA ASN A 106 -37.63 17.10 -13.89
C ASN A 106 -36.41 16.44 -14.56
N GLY A 107 -35.51 15.88 -13.75
CA GLY A 107 -34.28 15.21 -14.19
C GLY A 107 -33.12 16.13 -14.58
N ILE A 108 -33.27 17.44 -14.43
CA ILE A 108 -32.21 18.42 -14.66
C ILE A 108 -31.67 18.88 -13.31
N LEU A 109 -30.37 18.65 -13.08
CA LEU A 109 -29.63 19.20 -11.95
C LEU A 109 -29.16 20.62 -12.29
N GLN A 110 -29.75 21.60 -11.60
CA GLN A 110 -29.48 23.03 -11.74
C GLN A 110 -28.43 23.47 -10.73
N GLY A 111 -27.16 23.20 -11.07
CA GLY A 111 -25.98 23.43 -10.23
C GLY A 111 -24.85 22.50 -10.61
N ASN A 112 -23.80 22.52 -9.79
CA ASN A 112 -22.63 21.66 -9.94
C ASN A 112 -22.89 20.28 -9.35
N LEU A 113 -22.24 19.26 -9.91
CA LEU A 113 -22.17 17.92 -9.35
C LEU A 113 -20.75 17.66 -8.86
N TYR A 114 -20.62 17.33 -7.58
CA TYR A 114 -19.34 16.99 -6.96
C TYR A 114 -19.25 15.48 -6.78
N LEU A 115 -18.21 14.85 -7.33
CA LEU A 115 -17.83 13.49 -6.98
C LEU A 115 -16.73 13.54 -5.92
N LYS A 116 -17.10 13.25 -4.68
CA LYS A 116 -16.18 13.28 -3.54
C LYS A 116 -15.62 11.90 -3.26
N GLY A 117 -14.30 11.79 -3.36
CA GLY A 117 -13.59 10.56 -3.02
C GLY A 117 -13.34 10.46 -1.52
N GLY A 118 -13.69 9.33 -0.91
CA GLY A 118 -13.34 9.02 0.47
C GLY A 118 -12.21 8.00 0.59
N GLY A 119 -11.43 7.75 -0.46
CA GLY A 119 -10.24 6.90 -0.40
C GLY A 119 -10.44 5.43 -0.74
N ASP A 120 -11.56 5.02 -1.36
CA ASP A 120 -11.79 3.62 -1.76
C ASP A 120 -10.68 3.13 -2.72
N PRO A 121 -9.77 2.23 -2.28
CA PRO A 121 -8.69 1.71 -3.13
C PRO A 121 -9.22 0.70 -4.17
N LYS A 122 -10.51 0.35 -4.10
CA LYS A 122 -11.21 -0.56 -5.02
C LYS A 122 -12.33 0.15 -5.81
N LEU A 123 -12.24 1.47 -6.02
CA LEU A 123 -13.10 2.18 -6.97
C LEU A 123 -12.72 1.83 -8.42
N ASN A 124 -12.98 0.59 -8.82
CA ASN A 124 -12.72 0.09 -10.18
C ASN A 124 -13.81 0.56 -11.17
N MET A 125 -13.63 0.24 -12.45
CA MET A 125 -14.55 0.66 -13.51
C MET A 125 -15.98 0.12 -13.32
N GLU A 126 -16.13 -1.09 -12.77
CA GLU A 126 -17.44 -1.67 -12.47
C GLU A 126 -18.17 -0.88 -11.38
N LYS A 127 -17.50 -0.61 -10.24
CA LYS A 127 -18.08 0.21 -9.16
C LYS A 127 -18.40 1.63 -9.65
N LEU A 128 -17.52 2.22 -10.48
CA LEU A 128 -17.78 3.54 -11.05
C LEU A 128 -19.03 3.51 -11.93
N TRP A 129 -19.19 2.48 -12.77
CA TRP A 129 -20.38 2.32 -13.60
C TRP A 129 -21.65 2.16 -12.77
N LEU A 130 -21.61 1.35 -11.70
CA LEU A 130 -22.72 1.21 -10.75
C LEU A 130 -23.04 2.55 -10.07
N LEU A 131 -22.03 3.31 -9.66
CA LEU A 131 -22.20 4.63 -9.06
C LEU A 131 -22.88 5.61 -10.03
N MET A 132 -22.52 5.59 -11.32
CA MET A 132 -23.20 6.41 -12.35
C MET A 132 -24.65 5.95 -12.58
N ARG A 133 -24.88 4.63 -12.58
CA ARG A 133 -26.22 4.06 -12.70
C ARG A 133 -27.11 4.51 -11.53
N ASP A 134 -26.58 4.49 -10.32
CA ASP A 134 -27.30 4.89 -9.12
C ASP A 134 -27.59 6.41 -9.14
N LEU A 135 -26.67 7.25 -9.64
CA LEU A 135 -26.93 8.68 -9.87
C LEU A 135 -28.12 8.89 -10.82
N ARG A 136 -28.19 8.14 -11.92
CA ARG A 136 -29.33 8.20 -12.86
C ARG A 136 -30.61 7.67 -12.23
N ALA A 137 -30.53 6.61 -11.44
CA ALA A 137 -31.68 6.04 -10.71
C ALA A 137 -32.25 7.03 -9.68
N ASN A 138 -31.41 7.92 -9.13
CA ASN A 138 -31.83 9.05 -8.30
C ASN A 138 -32.42 10.23 -9.11
N GLY A 139 -32.63 10.06 -10.41
CA GLY A 139 -33.37 10.99 -11.27
C GLY A 139 -32.51 11.93 -12.09
N VAL A 140 -31.19 11.97 -11.92
CA VAL A 140 -30.31 12.88 -12.69
C VAL A 140 -30.19 12.40 -14.14
N GLN A 141 -30.60 13.25 -15.08
CA GLN A 141 -30.50 13.01 -16.53
C GLN A 141 -29.59 14.03 -17.21
N GLN A 142 -29.61 15.28 -16.73
CA GLN A 142 -28.79 16.38 -17.23
C GLN A 142 -28.23 17.17 -16.06
N ILE A 143 -27.00 17.67 -16.21
CA ILE A 143 -26.34 18.58 -15.27
C ILE A 143 -26.04 19.86 -16.05
N THR A 144 -26.38 21.01 -15.49
CA THR A 144 -26.21 22.31 -16.15
C THR A 144 -24.96 23.06 -15.69
N GLY A 145 -24.44 22.75 -14.50
CA GLY A 145 -23.15 23.23 -14.01
C GLY A 145 -22.01 22.26 -14.30
N ASP A 146 -20.93 22.41 -13.53
CA ASP A 146 -19.70 21.65 -13.69
C ASP A 146 -19.75 20.29 -12.97
N LEU A 147 -18.96 19.34 -13.49
CA LEU A 147 -18.56 18.14 -12.75
C LEU A 147 -17.25 18.43 -12.01
N VAL A 148 -17.31 18.45 -10.69
CA VAL A 148 -16.15 18.73 -9.82
C VAL A 148 -15.67 17.44 -9.16
N LEU A 149 -14.39 17.12 -9.33
CA LEU A 149 -13.75 15.97 -8.67
C LEU A 149 -13.14 16.42 -7.33
N ASP A 150 -13.85 16.17 -6.23
CA ASP A 150 -13.40 16.55 -4.89
C ASP A 150 -12.46 15.48 -4.32
N ARG A 151 -11.18 15.87 -4.19
CA ARG A 151 -10.10 15.04 -3.64
C ARG A 151 -9.66 15.46 -2.23
N SER A 152 -10.37 16.39 -1.59
CA SER A 152 -9.99 17.01 -0.32
C SER A 152 -9.93 16.06 0.88
N PHE A 153 -10.47 14.84 0.77
CA PHE A 153 -10.49 13.89 1.89
C PHE A 153 -9.09 13.46 2.37
N PHE A 154 -8.12 13.40 1.47
CA PHE A 154 -6.72 13.16 1.85
C PHE A 154 -5.98 14.48 1.86
N GLU A 155 -5.33 14.77 2.98
CA GLU A 155 -4.23 15.73 3.00
C GLU A 155 -3.06 15.12 2.22
N GLN A 156 -2.47 15.86 1.29
CA GLN A 156 -1.28 15.42 0.57
C GLN A 156 -0.04 15.98 1.27
N PRO A 157 0.61 15.20 2.16
CA PRO A 157 1.81 15.68 2.82
C PRO A 157 2.95 15.82 1.81
N GLN A 158 3.78 16.84 2.01
CA GLN A 158 5.06 16.98 1.30
C GLN A 158 6.05 15.98 1.89
N LEU A 159 6.03 14.75 1.36
CA LEU A 159 6.99 13.70 1.71
C LEU A 159 8.12 13.62 0.68
N PRO A 160 9.32 13.16 1.06
CA PRO A 160 10.36 12.81 0.10
C PRO A 160 9.82 11.87 -0.98
N VAL A 161 10.22 12.09 -2.23
CA VAL A 161 9.83 11.22 -3.34
C VAL A 161 10.44 9.85 -3.09
N PHE A 162 9.60 8.80 -3.14
CA PHE A 162 10.08 7.43 -3.14
C PHE A 162 10.91 7.21 -4.42
N ASP A 163 12.19 6.92 -4.25
CA ASP A 163 13.08 6.51 -5.33
C ASP A 163 13.13 4.99 -5.33
N ASP A 164 12.55 4.39 -6.38
CA ASP A 164 12.47 2.94 -6.53
C ASP A 164 13.72 2.35 -7.19
N ASP A 165 14.76 3.14 -7.47
CA ASP A 165 15.95 2.76 -8.25
C ASP A 165 15.68 2.25 -9.69
N GLY A 166 14.41 1.97 -10.02
CA GLY A 166 13.89 1.72 -11.34
C GLY A 166 13.90 2.99 -12.17
N ASN A 167 14.63 2.97 -13.30
CA ASN A 167 14.67 4.05 -14.29
C ASN A 167 13.32 4.27 -15.05
N ASP A 168 12.17 3.95 -14.44
CA ASP A 168 10.84 4.07 -15.00
C ASP A 168 9.86 4.64 -13.97
N LYS A 169 9.49 5.90 -14.13
CA LYS A 169 8.59 6.63 -13.23
C LYS A 169 7.11 6.25 -13.42
N ASN A 170 6.78 5.45 -14.42
CA ASN A 170 5.40 5.14 -14.82
C ASN A 170 4.93 3.77 -14.31
N LYS A 171 5.68 3.15 -13.40
CA LYS A 171 5.28 1.86 -12.82
C LYS A 171 4.01 2.01 -11.97
N PRO A 172 3.05 1.09 -12.07
CA PRO A 172 1.80 1.17 -11.31
C PRO A 172 1.98 1.22 -9.79
N PHE A 173 3.05 0.63 -9.25
CA PHE A 173 3.33 0.66 -7.81
C PHE A 173 3.90 2.00 -7.32
N LEU A 174 4.19 2.95 -8.23
CA LEU A 174 4.60 4.32 -7.92
C LEU A 174 3.42 5.31 -7.86
N VAL A 175 2.18 4.83 -8.09
CA VAL A 175 0.98 5.65 -7.96
C VAL A 175 0.86 6.14 -6.51
N LYS A 176 0.79 7.47 -6.35
CA LYS A 176 0.63 8.11 -5.04
C LYS A 176 -0.79 7.91 -4.50
N PRO A 177 -0.96 7.87 -3.16
CA PRO A 177 -2.28 7.87 -2.54
C PRO A 177 -3.13 9.04 -3.05
N ASP A 178 -4.38 8.75 -3.37
CA ASP A 178 -5.37 9.74 -3.79
C ASP A 178 -6.75 9.29 -3.32
N SER A 179 -7.55 10.24 -2.87
CA SER A 179 -8.89 9.99 -2.34
C SER A 179 -9.89 9.56 -3.44
N LEU A 180 -9.61 9.90 -4.70
CA LEU A 180 -10.29 9.38 -5.90
C LEU A 180 -9.35 8.43 -6.67
N MET A 181 -9.11 7.24 -6.10
CA MET A 181 -8.31 6.17 -6.71
C MET A 181 -9.10 5.38 -7.79
N VAL A 182 -9.62 6.09 -8.79
CA VAL A 182 -10.39 5.47 -9.88
C VAL A 182 -9.50 4.52 -10.67
N ASN A 183 -9.86 3.24 -10.68
CA ASN A 183 -9.14 2.15 -11.35
C ASN A 183 -7.64 2.16 -11.07
N LEU A 184 -7.27 2.31 -9.79
CA LEU A 184 -5.88 2.35 -9.32
C LEU A 184 -5.05 3.51 -9.92
N LYS A 185 -5.70 4.48 -10.58
CA LYS A 185 -5.06 5.50 -11.44
C LYS A 185 -4.07 4.89 -12.44
N ALA A 186 -4.34 3.67 -12.86
CA ALA A 186 -3.53 2.92 -13.81
C ALA A 186 -4.36 2.61 -15.05
N LEU A 187 -3.65 2.48 -16.16
CA LEU A 187 -4.22 2.11 -17.44
C LEU A 187 -3.60 0.82 -17.90
N ARG A 188 -4.44 -0.03 -18.47
CA ARG A 188 -3.98 -1.27 -19.07
C ARG A 188 -3.78 -1.04 -20.55
N PHE A 189 -2.52 -1.14 -20.99
CA PHE A 189 -2.20 -1.21 -22.40
C PHE A 189 -2.21 -2.67 -22.85
N VAL A 190 -2.90 -2.96 -23.96
CA VAL A 190 -3.01 -4.30 -24.54
C VAL A 190 -2.35 -4.26 -25.91
N ALA A 191 -1.30 -5.08 -26.07
CA ALA A 191 -0.62 -5.28 -27.33
C ALA A 191 -1.07 -6.61 -27.96
N ARG A 192 -1.55 -6.57 -29.20
CA ARG A 192 -1.97 -7.75 -29.96
C ARG A 192 -1.24 -7.80 -31.29
N ASN A 193 -0.57 -8.91 -31.59
CA ASN A 193 -0.05 -9.16 -32.94
C ASN A 193 -1.17 -9.71 -33.83
N ASP A 194 -1.41 -9.05 -34.95
CA ASP A 194 -2.39 -9.38 -35.97
C ASP A 194 -1.67 -9.54 -37.32
N ALA A 195 -1.33 -10.78 -37.67
CA ALA A 195 -0.61 -11.14 -38.91
C ALA A 195 0.67 -10.30 -39.17
N GLY A 196 1.44 -9.96 -38.11
CA GLY A 196 2.67 -9.18 -38.21
C GLY A 196 2.49 -7.69 -37.91
N LYS A 197 1.26 -7.18 -37.83
CA LYS A 197 0.95 -5.83 -37.36
C LYS A 197 0.64 -5.86 -35.87
N VAL A 198 1.39 -5.12 -35.06
CA VAL A 198 1.05 -4.98 -33.63
C VAL A 198 0.01 -3.89 -33.47
N LEU A 199 -1.13 -4.22 -32.87
CA LEU A 199 -2.17 -3.29 -32.46
C LEU A 199 -2.01 -3.00 -30.96
N ILE A 200 -2.09 -1.73 -30.57
CA ILE A 200 -2.04 -1.31 -29.18
C ILE A 200 -3.37 -0.63 -28.85
N SER A 201 -4.00 -1.02 -27.74
CA SER A 201 -5.18 -0.35 -27.18
C SER A 201 -4.97 -0.03 -25.70
N VAL A 202 -5.73 0.92 -25.18
CA VAL A 202 -5.72 1.34 -23.78
C VAL A 202 -7.09 1.09 -23.16
N GLU A 203 -7.11 0.56 -21.93
CA GLU A 203 -8.32 0.24 -21.17
C GLU A 203 -8.26 0.89 -19.77
N PRO A 204 -9.26 1.71 -19.37
CA PRO A 204 -10.35 2.20 -20.22
C PRO A 204 -9.84 3.15 -21.33
N PRO A 205 -10.60 3.35 -22.42
CA PRO A 205 -10.28 4.37 -23.41
C PRO A 205 -10.40 5.76 -22.77
N ILE A 206 -9.35 6.58 -22.91
CA ILE A 206 -9.33 7.96 -22.41
C ILE A 206 -9.03 8.89 -23.57
N ALA A 207 -9.90 9.88 -23.79
CA ALA A 207 -9.81 10.80 -24.91
C ALA A 207 -8.52 11.65 -24.93
N SER A 208 -7.92 11.91 -23.76
CA SER A 208 -6.67 12.64 -23.64
C SER A 208 -5.42 11.81 -23.95
N ILE A 209 -5.55 10.51 -24.21
CA ILE A 209 -4.42 9.63 -24.53
C ILE A 209 -4.44 9.32 -26.02
N ARG A 210 -3.33 9.64 -26.68
CA ARG A 210 -3.08 9.30 -28.08
C ARG A 210 -1.95 8.27 -28.12
N ILE A 211 -2.07 7.26 -28.96
CA ILE A 211 -1.07 6.18 -29.05
C ILE A 211 -0.27 6.36 -30.34
N ASP A 212 1.01 6.72 -30.22
CA ASP A 212 1.98 6.60 -31.31
C ASP A 212 2.62 5.20 -31.32
N ASN A 213 2.05 4.31 -32.14
CA ASN A 213 2.47 2.92 -32.15
C ASN A 213 3.66 2.68 -33.08
N GLN A 214 4.85 2.60 -32.48
CA GLN A 214 6.12 2.28 -33.17
C GLN A 214 6.55 0.81 -33.00
N VAL A 215 5.68 -0.05 -32.45
CA VAL A 215 6.02 -1.45 -32.13
C VAL A 215 6.09 -2.28 -33.40
N LYS A 216 7.16 -3.06 -33.54
CA LYS A 216 7.38 -3.98 -34.67
C LYS A 216 7.34 -5.42 -34.19
N ALA A 217 6.61 -6.27 -34.91
CA ALA A 217 6.67 -7.70 -34.70
C ALA A 217 8.05 -8.23 -35.15
N VAL A 218 8.64 -9.13 -34.36
CA VAL A 218 9.91 -9.80 -34.69
C VAL A 218 9.68 -11.30 -34.85
N ASN A 219 10.35 -11.92 -35.83
CA ASN A 219 10.22 -13.33 -36.19
C ASN A 219 11.07 -14.24 -35.28
N THR A 220 10.96 -14.12 -33.96
CA THR A 220 11.78 -14.89 -33.02
C THR A 220 10.93 -15.90 -32.25
N LYS A 221 11.44 -17.15 -32.09
CA LYS A 221 10.83 -18.17 -31.20
C LYS A 221 10.93 -17.81 -29.71
N GLN A 222 11.73 -16.82 -29.36
CA GLN A 222 11.92 -16.30 -28.01
C GLN A 222 11.64 -14.79 -28.02
N CYS A 223 10.66 -14.34 -27.26
CA CYS A 223 10.39 -12.92 -27.04
C CYS A 223 11.49 -12.35 -26.13
N THR A 224 12.49 -11.69 -26.72
CA THR A 224 13.58 -11.04 -25.97
C THR A 224 13.40 -9.53 -25.83
N GLY A 225 12.43 -8.95 -26.55
CA GLY A 225 12.04 -7.54 -26.45
C GLY A 225 10.76 -7.36 -25.65
N ASP A 226 10.69 -6.27 -24.89
CA ASP A 226 9.50 -5.84 -24.16
C ASP A 226 8.89 -4.59 -24.82
N VAL A 227 7.58 -4.41 -24.66
CA VAL A 227 6.90 -3.18 -25.11
C VAL A 227 7.26 -2.07 -24.13
N ARG A 228 7.96 -1.04 -24.63
CA ARG A 228 8.29 0.14 -23.83
C ARG A 228 7.25 1.22 -24.05
N TYR A 229 6.81 1.81 -22.95
CA TYR A 229 5.88 2.95 -22.93
C TYR A 229 6.66 4.19 -22.51
N ASN A 230 6.53 5.26 -23.29
CA ASN A 230 7.21 6.52 -23.02
C ASN A 230 6.18 7.66 -23.09
N PRO A 231 5.43 7.93 -22.01
CA PRO A 231 4.40 8.95 -22.02
C PRO A 231 5.02 10.35 -22.19
N VAL A 232 4.52 11.09 -23.18
CA VAL A 232 4.95 12.47 -23.46
C VAL A 232 3.76 13.42 -23.29
N THR A 233 3.78 14.20 -22.22
CA THR A 233 2.77 15.25 -21.99
C THR A 233 2.92 16.37 -23.02
N GLN A 234 1.84 16.65 -23.74
CA GLN A 234 1.75 17.69 -24.74
C GLN A 234 1.27 19.01 -24.13
N ALA A 235 1.48 20.13 -24.83
CA ALA A 235 1.04 21.45 -24.37
C ALA A 235 -0.48 21.58 -24.27
N ASP A 236 -1.25 20.79 -25.03
CA ASP A 236 -2.71 20.73 -24.98
C ASP A 236 -3.26 19.87 -23.83
N GLY A 237 -2.38 19.35 -22.96
CA GLY A 237 -2.74 18.48 -21.85
C GLY A 237 -3.00 17.02 -22.24
N SER A 238 -2.87 16.66 -23.52
CA SER A 238 -2.88 15.26 -23.95
C SER A 238 -1.57 14.55 -23.61
N VAL A 239 -1.61 13.22 -23.58
CA VAL A 239 -0.42 12.36 -23.42
C VAL A 239 -0.28 11.52 -24.68
N LEU A 240 0.89 11.62 -25.32
CA LEU A 240 1.31 10.79 -26.46
C LEU A 240 2.10 9.56 -25.97
#